data_AF-A0A923AMD8-F1
#
_entry.id   AF-A0A923AMD8-F1
#
_cell.length_a   1.000
_cell.length_b   1.000
_cell.length_c   1.000
_cell.angle_alpha   90.00
_cell.angle_beta   90.00
_cell.angle_gamma   90.00
#
_symmetry.space_group_name_H-M   'P 1'
#
loop_
_entity.id
_entity.type
_entity.pdbx_description
1 polymer ?
#
loop_
_entity_poly.entity_id
_entity_poly.type
_entity_poly.pdbx_seq_one_letter_code
_entity_poly.pdbx_strand_id
1 'polypeptide(L)'
;MARTPFSSPDAHIVVSTDGYFDVYPATGRSDGDRPAYRGELAELGTGIRGLNDRLAVRPGSVALAGAVTAWAAVHGAAAVRGELGKGRDGKAAA
;
A
#
# COMPACT_ATOMS: atom_id res chain seq x y z
N MET A 1 11.28 -12.62 -1.84
CA MET A 1 10.18 -11.85 -1.23
C MET A 1 9.04 -11.79 -2.23
N ALA A 2 7.84 -12.22 -1.86
CA ALA A 2 6.66 -12.06 -2.72
C ALA A 2 6.13 -10.62 -2.58
N ARG A 3 6.03 -9.92 -3.71
CA ARG A 3 5.43 -8.60 -3.85
C ARG A 3 4.26 -8.71 -4.81
N THR A 4 3.06 -8.32 -4.38
CA THR A 4 1.90 -8.28 -5.27
C THR A 4 1.60 -6.84 -5.69
N PRO A 5 1.67 -6.52 -6.99
CA PRO A 5 1.23 -5.24 -7.50
C PRO A 5 -0.29 -5.20 -7.69
N PHE A 6 -0.88 -4.05 -7.37
CA PHE A 6 -2.27 -3.70 -7.60
C PHE A 6 -2.29 -2.33 -8.28
N SER A 7 -3.02 -2.22 -9.38
CA SER A 7 -3.20 -0.94 -10.07
C SER A 7 -4.59 -0.39 -9.79
N SER A 8 -4.66 0.87 -9.44
CA SER A 8 -5.87 1.67 -9.35
C SER A 8 -5.75 2.89 -10.28
N PRO A 9 -6.85 3.58 -10.61
CA PRO A 9 -6.79 4.78 -11.45
C PRO A 9 -5.85 5.86 -10.88
N ASP A 10 -5.80 6.00 -9.57
CA ASP A 10 -5.07 7.07 -8.88
C ASP A 10 -3.67 6.65 -8.42
N ALA A 11 -3.44 5.36 -8.19
CA ALA A 11 -2.21 4.86 -7.59
C ALA A 11 -1.84 3.43 -8.01
N HIS A 12 -0.55 3.13 -8.00
CA HIS A 12 -0.02 1.77 -8.11
C HIS A 12 0.50 1.31 -6.75
N ILE A 13 -0.09 0.25 -6.20
CA ILE A 13 0.16 -0.23 -4.85
C ILE A 13 0.87 -1.58 -4.90
N VAL A 14 1.98 -1.71 -4.19
CA VAL A 14 2.75 -2.95 -4.09
C VAL A 14 2.68 -3.46 -2.67
N VAL A 15 1.97 -4.57 -2.46
CA VAL A 15 1.87 -5.22 -1.15
C VAL A 15 3.03 -6.18 -0.96
N SER A 16 3.74 -6.02 0.15
CA SER A 16 4.87 -6.86 0.54
C SER A 16 4.48 -7.79 1.70
N THR A 17 5.03 -8.99 1.68
CA THR A 17 4.81 -10.01 2.73
C THR A 17 5.50 -9.71 4.07
N ASP A 18 6.29 -8.64 4.12
CA ASP A 18 7.00 -8.13 5.29
C ASP A 18 6.13 -7.27 6.23
N GLY A 19 4.87 -7.03 5.86
CA GLY A 19 3.93 -6.26 6.67
C GLY A 19 3.66 -4.84 6.20
N TYR A 20 4.15 -4.49 5.00
CA TYR A 20 3.99 -3.15 4.44
C TYR A 20 3.40 -3.19 3.04
N PHE A 21 2.88 -2.05 2.61
CA PHE A 21 2.56 -1.78 1.23
C PHE A 21 3.14 -0.43 0.79
N ASP A 22 3.60 -0.39 -0.44
CA ASP A 22 4.22 0.76 -1.07
C ASP A 22 3.26 1.34 -2.10
N VAL A 23 3.05 2.65 -2.08
CA VAL A 23 2.15 3.36 -2.99
C VAL A 23 2.99 4.24 -3.91
N TYR A 24 2.75 4.11 -5.19
CA TYR A 24 3.40 4.84 -6.26
C TYR A 24 2.35 5.61 -7.08
N PRO A 25 2.75 6.67 -7.79
CA PRO A 25 1.91 7.26 -8.81
C PRO A 25 1.48 6.19 -9.84
N ALA A 26 0.27 6.32 -10.39
CA ALA A 26 -0.26 5.39 -11.39
C ALA A 26 0.58 5.36 -12.70
N THR A 27 1.31 6.43 -13.00
CA THR A 27 2.15 6.58 -14.19
C THR A 27 3.52 7.16 -13.86
N GLY A 28 4.51 6.95 -14.73
CA GLY A 28 5.84 7.56 -14.60
C GLY A 28 6.79 6.89 -13.61
N ARG A 29 6.47 5.67 -13.15
CA ARG A 29 7.35 4.89 -12.27
C ARG A 29 8.55 4.32 -13.04
N SER A 30 9.74 4.48 -12.46
CA SER A 30 10.97 3.79 -12.82
C SER A 30 11.38 2.78 -11.75
N ASP A 31 12.16 1.76 -12.14
CA ASP A 31 12.75 0.83 -11.20
C ASP A 31 13.72 1.56 -10.26
N GLY A 32 13.48 1.47 -8.95
CA GLY A 32 14.27 2.16 -7.93
C GLY A 32 13.63 3.44 -7.38
N ASP A 33 12.49 3.89 -7.92
CA ASP A 33 11.75 5.00 -7.35
C ASP A 33 11.31 4.70 -5.92
N ARG A 34 11.36 5.74 -5.07
CA ARG A 34 10.80 5.67 -3.73
C ARG A 34 9.29 5.74 -3.80
N PRO A 35 8.57 4.99 -2.96
CA PRO A 35 7.13 5.12 -2.87
C PRO A 35 6.74 6.53 -2.41
N ALA A 36 5.62 7.03 -2.95
CA ALA A 36 4.99 8.26 -2.48
C ALA A 36 4.47 8.08 -1.05
N TYR A 37 3.98 6.89 -0.73
CA TYR A 37 3.54 6.52 0.61
C TYR A 37 3.90 5.06 0.92
N ARG A 38 4.33 4.79 2.15
CA ARG A 38 4.53 3.42 2.63
C ARG A 38 3.71 3.22 3.90
N GLY A 39 2.69 2.37 3.79
CA GLY A 39 1.77 2.06 4.87
C GLY A 39 1.95 0.64 5.43
N GLU A 40 1.31 0.37 6.56
CA GLU A 40 1.30 -0.94 7.20
C GLU A 40 0.07 -1.76 6.78
N LEU A 41 0.18 -3.08 6.69
CA LEU A 41 -0.98 -3.94 6.37
C LEU A 41 -2.16 -3.76 7.34
N ALA A 42 -1.92 -3.20 8.53
CA ALA A 42 -2.96 -2.80 9.47
C ALA A 42 -3.99 -1.84 8.85
N GLU A 43 -3.54 -0.94 7.98
CA GLU A 43 -4.38 0.08 7.33
C GLU A 43 -5.30 -0.52 6.26
N LEU A 44 -4.90 -1.66 5.67
CA LEU A 44 -5.74 -2.40 4.72
C LEU A 44 -6.85 -3.19 5.41
N GLY A 45 -6.73 -3.40 6.72
CA GLY A 45 -7.75 -4.02 7.56
C GLY A 45 -7.22 -5.15 8.42
N THR A 46 -7.92 -5.41 9.53
CA THR A 46 -7.56 -6.42 10.54
C THR A 46 -7.53 -7.85 9.98
N GLY A 47 -8.24 -8.13 8.88
CA GLY A 47 -8.22 -9.43 8.21
C GLY A 47 -7.03 -9.62 7.24
N ILE A 48 -6.29 -8.55 6.92
CA ILE A 48 -5.13 -8.59 6.02
C ILE A 48 -3.81 -8.73 6.79
N ARG A 49 -3.74 -8.10 7.96
CA ARG A 49 -2.60 -8.20 8.90
C ARG A 49 -2.72 -9.46 9.76
N GLY A 50 -1.67 -10.27 9.77
CA GLY A 50 -1.52 -11.44 10.62
C GLY A 50 -0.86 -11.12 11.96
N LEU A 51 -0.76 -12.13 12.83
CA LEU A 51 -0.24 -12.04 14.19
C LEU A 51 1.20 -11.51 14.32
N ASN A 52 2.00 -11.60 13.25
CA ASN A 52 3.40 -11.16 13.22
C ASN A 52 3.59 -9.91 12.34
N ASP A 53 2.54 -9.13 12.15
CA ASP A 53 2.46 -7.97 11.23
C ASP A 53 2.61 -8.32 9.75
N ARG A 54 2.84 -9.60 9.44
CA ARG A 54 2.92 -10.13 8.09
C ARG A 54 1.56 -10.30 7.46
N LEU A 55 1.54 -10.47 6.15
CA LEU A 55 0.34 -10.76 5.39
C LEU A 55 -0.33 -12.06 5.90
N ALA A 56 -1.57 -11.97 6.37
CA ALA A 56 -2.37 -13.11 6.83
C ALA A 56 -2.99 -13.91 5.67
N VAL A 57 -3.20 -13.25 4.53
CA VAL A 57 -3.88 -13.80 3.36
C VAL A 57 -2.89 -14.17 2.25
N ARG A 58 -3.33 -14.96 1.28
CA ARG A 58 -2.50 -15.24 0.10
C ARG A 58 -2.26 -13.95 -0.70
N PRO A 59 -1.05 -13.71 -1.24
CA PRO A 59 -0.74 -12.52 -2.00
C PRO A 59 -1.61 -12.30 -3.25
N GLY A 60 -2.25 -13.35 -3.78
CA GLY A 60 -3.20 -13.26 -4.91
C GLY A 60 -4.68 -13.45 -4.50
N SER A 61 -5.01 -13.31 -3.23
CA SER A 61 -6.38 -13.53 -2.75
C SER A 61 -7.32 -12.37 -3.12
N VAL A 62 -8.59 -12.70 -3.38
CA VAL A 62 -9.65 -11.71 -3.61
C VAL A 62 -9.86 -10.80 -2.40
N ALA A 63 -9.68 -11.34 -1.19
CA ALA A 63 -9.74 -10.55 0.04
C ALA A 63 -8.67 -9.44 0.07
N LEU A 64 -7.43 -9.75 -0.32
CA LEU A 64 -6.37 -8.75 -0.43
C LEU A 64 -6.70 -7.71 -1.51
N ALA A 65 -7.12 -8.17 -2.69
CA ALA A 65 -7.49 -7.27 -3.78
C ALA A 65 -8.60 -6.30 -3.36
N GLY A 66 -9.67 -6.81 -2.73
CA GLY A 66 -10.77 -5.98 -2.25
C GLY A 66 -10.35 -4.96 -1.19
N ALA A 67 -9.51 -5.38 -0.23
CA ALA A 67 -8.98 -4.49 0.79
C ALA A 67 -8.10 -3.38 0.21
N VAL A 68 -7.19 -3.72 -0.70
CA VAL A 68 -6.33 -2.75 -1.38
C VAL A 68 -7.14 -1.79 -2.24
N THR A 69 -8.13 -2.29 -2.99
CA THR A 69 -9.02 -1.44 -3.79
C THR A 69 -9.84 -0.48 -2.94
N ALA A 70 -10.39 -0.96 -1.81
CA ALA A 70 -11.15 -0.12 -0.89
C ALA A 70 -10.27 0.97 -0.26
N TRP A 71 -9.06 0.61 0.18
CA TRP A 71 -8.10 1.57 0.70
C TRP A 71 -7.69 2.59 -0.37
N ALA A 72 -7.36 2.15 -1.58
CA ALA A 72 -6.94 3.00 -2.68
C ALA A 72 -8.02 4.01 -3.08
N ALA A 73 -9.29 3.61 -3.08
CA ALA A 73 -10.41 4.49 -3.42
C ALA A 73 -10.56 5.66 -2.44
N VAL A 74 -10.16 5.49 -1.17
CA VAL A 74 -10.27 6.53 -0.14
C VAL A 74 -8.97 7.33 -0.02
N HIS A 75 -7.82 6.63 -0.08
CA HIS A 75 -6.53 7.18 0.30
C HIS A 75 -5.54 7.29 -0.86
N GLY A 76 -5.73 6.58 -1.97
CA GLY A 76 -4.75 6.46 -3.04
C GLY A 76 -4.33 7.81 -3.63
N ALA A 77 -5.31 8.67 -3.96
CA ALA A 77 -5.02 10.00 -4.49
C ALA A 77 -4.30 10.92 -3.48
N ALA A 78 -4.67 10.84 -2.20
CA ALA A 78 -4.03 11.60 -1.11
C ALA A 78 -2.61 11.10 -0.82
N ALA A 79 -2.41 9.79 -0.86
CA ALA A 79 -1.13 9.11 -0.70
C ALA A 79 -0.14 9.52 -1.79
N VAL A 80 -0.59 9.54 -3.05
CA VAL A 80 0.23 9.96 -4.20
C VAL A 80 0.55 11.46 -4.15
N ARG A 81 -0.40 12.29 -3.69
CA ARG A 81 -0.18 13.73 -3.46
C ARG A 81 0.70 14.04 -2.25
N GLY A 82 1.01 13.05 -1.41
CA GLY A 82 1.78 13.21 -0.18
C GLY A 82 0.99 13.83 0.98
N GLU A 83 -0.34 13.91 0.86
CA GLU A 83 -1.24 14.49 1.88
C GLU A 83 -1.33 13.61 3.14
N LEU A 84 -1.08 12.31 3.00
CA LEU A 84 -0.97 11.38 4.14
C LEU A 84 0.39 11.47 4.85
N GLY A 85 1.29 12.35 4.39
CA GLY A 85 2.69 12.36 4.79
C GLY A 85 3.51 11.24 4.12
N LYS A 86 4.79 11.13 4.47
CA LYS A 86 5.70 10.09 3.91
C LYS A 86 5.57 8.71 4.56
N GLY A 87 4.56 8.48 5.40
CA GLY A 87 4.60 7.34 6.32
C GLY A 87 5.93 7.32 7.08
N ARG A 88 6.65 6.20 7.02
CA ARG A 88 7.86 5.91 7.83
C ARG A 88 9.05 6.86 7.64
N ASP A 89 9.15 7.61 6.53
CA ASP A 89 10.32 8.49 6.26
C ASP A 89 10.14 9.96 6.69
N GLY A 90 9.28 10.20 7.70
CA GLY A 90 9.51 11.32 8.61
C GLY A 90 8.79 12.62 8.28
N LYS A 91 7.46 12.54 8.15
CA LYS A 91 6.47 13.49 8.70
C LYS A 91 5.10 12.93 8.33
N ALA A 92 4.45 12.22 9.25
CA ALA A 92 2.99 12.20 9.25
C ALA A 92 2.56 13.66 9.45
N ALA A 93 1.66 14.15 8.60
CA ALA A 93 1.12 15.50 8.77
C ALA A 93 0.49 15.58 10.17
N ALA A 94 0.86 16.64 10.91
CA ALA A 94 0.36 16.92 12.25
C ALA A 94 -1.11 17.37 12.22
#